data_AF-A0A1B6ACJ0-F1
#
_entry.id   AF-A0A1B6ACJ0-F1
#
_cell.length_a   1.000
_cell.length_b   1.000
_cell.length_c   1.000
_cell.angle_alpha   90.00
_cell.angle_beta   90.00
_cell.angle_gamma   90.00
#
_symmetry.space_group_name_H-M   'P 1'
#
loop_
_entity.id
_entity.type
_entity.pdbx_description
1 polymer ?
#
loop_
_entity_poly.entity_id
_entity_poly.type
_entity_poly.pdbx_seq_one_letter_code
_entity_poly.pdbx_strand_id
1 'polypeptide(L)'
;MTFEEEWARATRGRAHEASAAYQAWTELAKEATARGVVVRRARIISEPISDYCRFEYDLTGPVNIAGGELVRWLPRRRASDIALHGNDFWIFDGTRGNFNHFAGDGSSAGPEPISDPRVVKLCADAFEAVWERATPHEEYKPV
;
A
#
# COMPACT_ATOMS: atom_id res chain seq x y z
N MET A 1 -8.53 -0.92 19.44
CA MET A 1 -7.93 -1.97 18.61
C MET A 1 -8.91 -2.18 17.48
N THR A 2 -8.50 -1.87 16.25
CA THR A 2 -9.39 -1.99 15.09
C THR A 2 -9.58 -3.47 14.74
N PHE A 3 -10.62 -3.79 13.97
CA PHE A 3 -10.83 -5.17 13.48
C PHE A 3 -9.58 -5.71 12.77
N GLU A 4 -8.92 -4.87 11.98
CA GLU A 4 -7.69 -5.22 11.27
C GLU A 4 -6.53 -5.53 12.20
N GLU A 5 -6.38 -4.78 13.31
CA GLU A 5 -5.36 -5.06 14.31
C GLU A 5 -5.63 -6.37 15.05
N GLU A 6 -6.89 -6.64 15.43
CA GLU A 6 -7.26 -7.93 16.04
C GLU A 6 -6.99 -9.10 15.10
N TRP A 7 -7.36 -8.92 13.83
CA TRP A 7 -7.17 -9.95 12.81
C TRP A 7 -5.68 -10.18 12.52
N ALA A 8 -4.90 -9.12 12.30
CA ALA A 8 -3.45 -9.20 12.12
C ALA A 8 -2.75 -9.84 13.32
N ARG A 9 -3.21 -9.53 14.54
CA ARG A 9 -2.69 -10.17 15.75
C ARG A 9 -3.03 -11.66 15.79
N ALA A 10 -4.25 -12.03 15.39
CA ALA A 10 -4.68 -13.44 15.34
C ALA A 10 -3.95 -14.25 14.25
N THR A 11 -3.54 -13.61 13.15
CA THR A 11 -2.88 -14.25 11.99
C THR A 11 -1.36 -14.07 11.94
N ARG A 12 -0.77 -13.43 12.95
CA ARG A 12 0.68 -13.21 13.04
C ARG A 12 1.48 -14.50 12.83
N GLY A 13 2.46 -14.48 11.92
CA GLY A 13 3.28 -15.64 11.57
C GLY A 13 2.57 -16.70 10.69
N ARG A 14 1.32 -16.46 10.28
CA ARG A 14 0.53 -17.33 9.38
C ARG A 14 0.15 -16.61 8.08
N ALA A 15 1.01 -15.72 7.61
CA ALA A 15 0.76 -14.91 6.42
C ALA A 15 0.45 -15.75 5.17
N HIS A 16 1.09 -16.91 5.00
CA HIS A 16 0.79 -17.84 3.91
C HIS A 16 -0.63 -18.43 3.98
N GLU A 17 -1.18 -18.63 5.19
CA GLU A 17 -2.59 -19.04 5.33
C GLU A 17 -3.52 -17.86 5.04
N ALA A 18 -3.16 -16.68 5.53
CA ALA A 18 -3.94 -15.45 5.34
C ALA A 18 -3.95 -14.96 3.88
N SER A 19 -2.92 -15.27 3.08
CA SER A 19 -2.87 -14.87 1.67
C SER A 19 -3.98 -15.48 0.81
N ALA A 20 -4.61 -16.57 1.26
CA ALA A 20 -5.79 -17.13 0.60
C ALA A 20 -6.95 -16.12 0.52
N ALA A 21 -7.11 -15.26 1.53
CA ALA A 21 -8.12 -14.21 1.53
C ALA A 21 -7.86 -13.13 0.45
N TYR A 22 -6.64 -13.04 -0.06
CA TYR A 22 -6.22 -12.06 -1.07
C TYR A 22 -6.09 -12.67 -2.47
N GLN A 23 -6.44 -13.93 -2.67
CA GLN A 23 -6.25 -14.62 -3.95
C GLN A 23 -6.92 -13.88 -5.12
N ALA A 24 -8.14 -13.35 -4.93
CA ALA A 24 -8.82 -12.59 -5.97
C ALA A 24 -8.05 -11.31 -6.37
N TRP A 25 -7.44 -10.63 -5.40
CA TRP A 25 -6.58 -9.48 -5.67
C TRP A 25 -5.31 -9.90 -6.39
N THR A 26 -4.65 -10.96 -5.92
CA THR A 26 -3.42 -11.47 -6.53
C THR A 26 -3.63 -11.84 -7.99
N GLU A 27 -4.71 -12.55 -8.33
CA GLU A 27 -5.01 -12.90 -9.72
C GLU A 27 -5.34 -11.67 -10.58
N LEU A 28 -6.09 -10.70 -10.06
CA LEU A 28 -6.34 -9.43 -10.75
C LEU A 28 -5.03 -8.69 -11.06
N ALA A 29 -4.12 -8.61 -10.09
CA ALA A 29 -2.81 -7.98 -10.26
C ALA A 29 -1.97 -8.73 -11.30
N LYS A 30 -1.93 -10.07 -11.26
CA LYS A 30 -1.25 -10.89 -12.28
C LYS A 30 -1.78 -10.65 -13.68
N GLU A 31 -3.10 -10.62 -13.85
CA GLU A 31 -3.70 -10.35 -15.15
C GLU A 31 -3.32 -8.97 -15.68
N ALA A 32 -3.30 -7.95 -14.81
CA ALA A 32 -2.89 -6.60 -15.19
C ALA A 32 -1.42 -6.54 -15.59
N THR A 33 -0.52 -7.12 -14.79
CA THR A 33 0.93 -7.12 -15.05
C THR A 33 1.29 -7.96 -16.27
N ALA A 34 0.58 -9.07 -16.53
CA ALA A 34 0.72 -9.87 -17.75
C ALA A 34 0.34 -9.09 -19.02
N ARG A 35 -0.52 -8.07 -18.93
CA ARG A 35 -0.82 -7.14 -20.03
C ARG A 35 0.20 -5.99 -20.16
N GLY A 36 1.24 -5.97 -19.33
CA GLY A 36 2.28 -4.93 -19.32
C GLY A 36 1.97 -3.73 -18.43
N VAL A 37 0.93 -3.78 -17.59
CA VAL A 37 0.66 -2.71 -16.61
C VAL A 37 1.70 -2.74 -15.50
N VAL A 38 2.33 -1.61 -15.22
CA VAL A 38 3.28 -1.47 -14.11
C VAL A 38 2.52 -1.06 -12.85
N VAL A 39 2.39 -1.97 -11.88
CA VAL A 39 1.76 -1.69 -10.59
C VAL A 39 2.85 -1.38 -9.56
N ARG A 40 2.85 -0.17 -9.01
CA ARG A 40 3.80 0.28 -7.98
C ARG A 40 3.06 0.59 -6.69
N ARG A 41 3.57 0.11 -5.56
CA ARG A 41 3.03 0.34 -4.22
C ARG A 41 4.11 0.88 -3.31
N ALA A 42 3.90 2.07 -2.76
CA ALA A 42 4.75 2.63 -1.73
C ALA A 42 4.00 2.68 -0.40
N ARG A 43 4.61 2.21 0.68
CA ARG A 43 4.04 2.25 2.03
C ARG A 43 4.90 3.13 2.94
N ILE A 44 4.29 4.14 3.56
CA ILE A 44 4.94 4.95 4.60
C ILE A 44 4.55 4.37 5.96
N ILE A 45 5.53 3.91 6.72
CA ILE A 45 5.31 3.18 7.97
C ILE A 45 5.98 3.89 9.15
N SER A 46 5.41 3.77 10.34
CA SER A 46 6.10 4.15 11.58
C SER A 46 6.93 2.97 12.08
N GLU A 47 8.12 3.23 12.63
CA GLU A 47 8.97 2.21 13.24
C GLU A 47 9.11 2.49 14.75
N PRO A 48 9.10 1.46 15.63
CA PRO A 48 8.90 0.04 15.30
C PRO A 48 7.52 -0.24 14.70
N ILE A 49 7.45 -1.17 13.74
CA ILE A 49 6.20 -1.39 13.01
C ILE A 49 5.15 -2.10 13.88
N SER A 50 3.90 -1.70 13.74
CA SER A 50 2.76 -2.31 14.44
C SER A 50 2.54 -3.76 13.99
N ASP A 51 1.72 -4.50 14.73
CA ASP A 51 1.34 -5.86 14.36
C ASP A 51 0.63 -5.92 13.00
N TYR A 52 -0.23 -4.93 12.70
CA TYR A 52 -0.86 -4.81 11.39
C TYR A 52 0.16 -4.52 10.28
N CYS A 53 1.10 -3.60 10.49
CA CYS A 53 2.15 -3.36 9.50
C CYS A 53 3.06 -4.58 9.30
N ARG A 54 3.31 -5.37 10.36
CA ARG A 54 4.08 -6.62 10.28
C ARG A 54 3.33 -7.65 9.44
N PHE A 55 2.02 -7.77 9.66
CA PHE A 55 1.15 -8.63 8.87
C PHE A 55 1.14 -8.23 7.39
N GLU A 56 0.97 -6.93 7.08
CA GLU A 56 1.05 -6.40 5.71
C GLU A 56 2.42 -6.67 5.07
N TYR A 57 3.51 -6.56 5.84
CA TYR A 57 4.85 -6.88 5.38
C TYR A 57 4.97 -8.36 5.03
N ASP A 58 4.53 -9.26 5.91
CA ASP A 58 4.60 -10.71 5.69
C ASP A 58 3.72 -11.16 4.50
N LEU A 59 2.59 -10.49 4.24
CA LEU A 59 1.74 -10.74 3.07
C LEU A 59 2.32 -10.25 1.75
N THR A 60 3.27 -9.32 1.78
CA THR A 60 3.73 -8.62 0.58
C THR A 60 4.34 -9.59 -0.44
N GLY A 61 5.15 -10.54 0.02
CA GLY A 61 5.69 -11.61 -0.83
C GLY A 61 4.60 -12.47 -1.51
N PRO A 62 3.78 -13.22 -0.73
CA PRO A 62 2.79 -14.15 -1.29
C PRO A 62 1.60 -13.47 -1.99
N VAL A 63 1.34 -12.18 -1.77
CA VAL A 63 0.22 -11.45 -2.37
C VAL A 63 0.68 -10.46 -3.42
N ASN A 64 1.42 -9.41 -3.03
CA ASN A 64 1.72 -8.29 -3.92
C ASN A 64 2.84 -8.66 -4.94
N ILE A 65 3.96 -9.18 -4.46
CA ILE A 65 5.07 -9.60 -5.34
C ILE A 65 4.65 -10.78 -6.22
N ALA A 66 3.90 -11.74 -5.66
CA ALA A 66 3.28 -12.81 -6.45
C ALA A 66 2.29 -12.29 -7.52
N GLY A 67 1.69 -11.12 -7.29
CA GLY A 67 0.87 -10.36 -8.23
C GLY A 67 1.65 -9.65 -9.34
N GLY A 68 2.98 -9.59 -9.23
CA GLY A 68 3.85 -8.80 -10.10
C GLY A 68 3.94 -7.32 -9.72
N GLU A 69 3.44 -6.93 -8.54
CA GLU A 69 3.57 -5.55 -8.05
C GLU A 69 5.02 -5.26 -7.65
N LEU A 70 5.46 -4.01 -7.87
CA LEU A 70 6.69 -3.49 -7.29
C LEU A 70 6.35 -2.80 -5.97
N VAL A 71 6.92 -3.27 -4.85
CA VAL A 71 6.60 -2.74 -3.51
C VAL A 71 7.82 -2.09 -2.86
N ARG A 72 7.63 -0.90 -2.29
CA ARG A 72 8.66 -0.19 -1.53
C ARG A 72 8.14 0.35 -0.19
N TRP A 73 9.05 0.49 0.77
CA TRP A 73 8.76 0.89 2.15
C TRP A 73 9.57 2.12 2.53
N LEU A 74 8.90 3.13 3.09
CA LEU A 74 9.54 4.36 3.56
C LEU A 74 9.27 4.53 5.07
N PRO A 75 10.31 4.50 5.92
CA PRO A 75 10.17 4.90 7.32
C PRO A 75 9.68 6.36 7.40
N ARG A 76 8.62 6.61 8.17
CA ARG A 76 7.91 7.90 8.27
C ARG A 76 8.82 9.09 8.58
N ARG A 77 9.88 8.87 9.37
CA ARG A 77 10.92 9.85 9.68
C ARG A 77 11.68 10.39 8.45
N ARG A 78 11.64 9.67 7.32
CA ARG A 78 12.27 10.08 6.03
C ARG A 78 11.26 10.73 5.06
N ALA A 79 10.02 10.90 5.49
CA ALA A 79 8.93 11.46 4.69
C ALA A 79 8.49 12.86 5.15
N SER A 80 9.08 13.39 6.25
CA SER A 80 8.60 14.62 6.91
C SER A 80 8.69 15.89 6.07
N ASP A 81 9.57 15.91 5.08
CA ASP A 81 9.77 17.00 4.12
C ASP A 81 9.04 16.76 2.77
N ILE A 82 8.17 15.74 2.70
CA ILE A 82 7.34 15.45 1.53
C ILE A 82 5.94 16.01 1.77
N ALA A 83 5.40 16.73 0.80
CA ALA A 83 4.00 17.17 0.82
C ALA A 83 3.07 15.97 0.55
N LEU A 84 2.62 15.31 1.62
CA LEU A 84 1.76 14.13 1.55
C LEU A 84 0.28 14.51 1.68
N HIS A 85 -0.57 13.68 1.08
CA HIS A 85 -2.02 13.76 1.24
C HIS A 85 -2.43 13.14 2.58
N GLY A 86 -3.51 13.64 3.17
CA GLY A 86 -4.04 13.09 4.43
C GLY A 86 -4.60 11.67 4.29
N ASN A 87 -5.02 11.30 3.08
CA ASN A 87 -5.58 9.99 2.74
C ASN A 87 -4.62 9.22 1.86
N ASP A 88 -4.68 7.89 1.92
CA ASP A 88 -4.08 7.03 0.93
C ASP A 88 -4.88 7.09 -0.39
N PHE A 89 -4.22 6.73 -1.48
CA PHE A 89 -4.79 6.86 -2.80
C PHE A 89 -4.22 5.88 -3.80
N TRP A 90 -4.96 5.72 -4.90
CA TRP A 90 -4.53 5.09 -6.14
C TRP A 90 -4.48 6.13 -7.25
N ILE A 91 -3.48 6.04 -8.14
CA ILE A 91 -3.43 6.78 -9.40
C ILE A 91 -3.31 5.80 -10.55
N PHE A 92 -4.05 6.07 -11.63
CA PHE A 92 -4.05 5.30 -12.86
C PHE A 92 -3.67 6.23 -14.01
N ASP A 93 -2.61 5.84 -14.73
CA ASP A 93 -2.14 6.47 -15.97
C ASP A 93 -1.89 8.00 -15.87
N GLY A 94 -1.72 8.52 -14.65
CA GLY A 94 -1.55 9.96 -14.39
C GLY A 94 -2.76 10.84 -14.69
N THR A 95 -3.95 10.26 -14.90
CA THR A 95 -5.16 11.01 -15.31
C THR A 95 -6.35 10.87 -14.37
N ARG A 96 -6.40 9.81 -13.56
CA ARG A 96 -7.48 9.54 -12.63
C ARG A 96 -6.98 8.74 -11.43
N GLY A 97 -7.81 8.64 -10.40
CA GLY A 97 -7.45 7.92 -9.18
C GLY A 97 -8.63 7.69 -8.26
N ASN A 98 -8.34 7.20 -7.06
CA ASN A 98 -9.27 7.23 -5.94
C ASN A 98 -8.52 7.59 -4.66
N PHE A 99 -9.11 8.41 -3.79
CA PHE A 99 -8.76 8.43 -2.37
C PHE A 99 -9.50 7.30 -1.66
N ASN A 100 -8.84 6.62 -0.72
CA ASN A 100 -9.57 5.77 0.21
C ASN A 100 -9.78 6.56 1.50
N HIS A 101 -11.02 6.61 1.97
CA HIS A 101 -11.35 7.26 3.23
C HIS A 101 -11.47 6.22 4.33
N PHE A 102 -10.86 6.51 5.48
CA PHE A 102 -10.97 5.69 6.67
C PHE A 102 -11.53 6.52 7.82
N ALA A 103 -12.51 5.97 8.53
CA ALA A 103 -13.05 6.58 9.74
C ALA A 103 -12.03 6.48 10.89
N GLY A 104 -12.28 7.22 11.98
CA GLY A 104 -11.37 7.25 13.14
C GLY A 104 -11.18 5.90 13.85
N ASP A 105 -12.09 4.94 13.61
CA ASP A 105 -12.01 3.56 14.09
C ASP A 105 -11.31 2.60 13.11
N GLY A 106 -10.79 3.13 11.99
CA GLY A 106 -10.12 2.38 10.94
C GLY A 106 -11.05 1.70 9.94
N SER A 107 -12.37 1.82 10.09
CA SER A 107 -13.30 1.26 9.10
C SER A 107 -13.24 2.03 7.77
N SER A 108 -13.41 1.31 6.66
CA SER A 108 -13.48 1.96 5.34
C SER A 108 -14.75 2.81 5.25
N ALA A 109 -14.59 4.08 4.91
CA ALA A 109 -15.67 5.01 4.56
C ALA A 109 -15.93 5.05 3.03
N GLY A 110 -15.27 4.16 2.28
CA GLY A 110 -15.42 4.01 0.84
C GLY A 110 -14.42 4.83 0.01
N PRO A 111 -14.33 4.52 -1.29
CA PRO A 111 -13.46 5.24 -2.21
C PRO A 111 -14.11 6.52 -2.73
N GLU A 112 -13.32 7.58 -2.90
CA GLU A 112 -13.70 8.80 -3.61
C GLU A 112 -12.92 8.89 -4.93
N PRO A 113 -13.60 8.87 -6.10
CA PRO A 113 -12.93 8.97 -7.38
C PRO A 113 -12.39 10.38 -7.62
N ILE A 114 -11.18 10.47 -8.18
CA ILE A 114 -10.54 11.74 -8.53
C ILE A 114 -10.25 11.80 -10.03
N SER A 115 -10.55 12.96 -10.64
CA SER A 115 -10.28 13.25 -12.06
C SER A 115 -9.87 14.69 -12.34
N ASP A 116 -9.84 15.58 -11.33
CA ASP A 116 -9.25 16.92 -11.48
C ASP A 116 -7.75 16.76 -11.75
N PRO A 117 -7.23 17.20 -12.92
CA PRO A 117 -5.83 17.01 -13.27
C PRO A 117 -4.85 17.62 -12.26
N ARG A 118 -5.24 18.69 -11.56
CA ARG A 118 -4.40 19.32 -10.55
C ARG A 118 -4.24 18.42 -9.32
N VAL A 119 -5.32 17.79 -8.89
CA VAL A 119 -5.32 16.87 -7.73
C VAL A 119 -4.57 15.59 -8.09
N VAL A 120 -4.83 15.03 -9.27
CA VAL A 120 -4.11 13.83 -9.75
C VAL A 120 -2.61 14.09 -9.84
N LYS A 121 -2.20 15.27 -10.33
CA LYS A 121 -0.79 15.66 -10.36
C LYS A 121 -0.17 15.72 -8.96
N LEU A 122 -0.86 16.33 -7.99
CA LEU A 122 -0.36 16.39 -6.61
C LEU A 122 -0.13 14.98 -6.04
N CYS A 123 -1.09 14.07 -6.23
CA CYS A 123 -0.96 12.68 -5.80
C CYS A 123 0.22 11.97 -6.49
N ALA A 124 0.36 12.15 -7.81
CA ALA A 124 1.45 11.56 -8.57
C ALA A 124 2.82 12.08 -8.12
N ASP A 125 2.98 13.40 -7.95
CA ASP A 125 4.23 14.01 -7.49
C ASP A 125 4.62 13.50 -6.08
N ALA A 126 3.65 13.43 -5.16
CA ALA A 126 3.86 12.89 -3.82
C ALA A 126 4.26 11.40 -3.86
N PHE A 127 3.63 10.61 -4.73
CA PHE A 127 3.97 9.20 -4.91
C PHE A 127 5.41 9.02 -5.40
N GLU A 128 5.84 9.78 -6.42
CA GLU A 128 7.22 9.68 -6.93
C GLU A 128 8.25 10.09 -5.87
N ALA A 129 8.01 11.17 -5.13
CA ALA A 129 8.90 11.61 -4.05
C ALA A 129 9.08 10.54 -2.96
N VAL A 130 8.01 9.81 -2.64
CA VAL A 130 8.08 8.66 -1.73
C VAL A 130 8.83 7.50 -2.40
N TRP A 131 8.47 7.17 -3.64
CA TRP A 131 9.01 6.03 -4.39
C TRP A 131 10.54 6.10 -4.53
N GLU A 132 11.09 7.27 -4.84
CA GLU A 132 12.53 7.52 -4.99
C GLU A 132 13.31 7.27 -3.69
N ARG A 133 12.70 7.54 -2.53
CA ARG A 133 13.35 7.41 -1.22
C ARG A 133 13.13 6.06 -0.55
N ALA A 134 12.03 5.38 -0.91
CA ALA A 134 11.59 4.14 -0.32
C ALA A 134 12.51 2.96 -0.69
N THR A 135 12.66 2.02 0.24
CA THR A 135 13.49 0.83 0.07
C THR A 135 12.66 -0.29 -0.58
N PRO A 136 13.16 -0.99 -1.62
CA PRO A 136 12.53 -2.20 -2.17
C PRO A 136 12.20 -3.23 -1.10
N HIS A 137 11.09 -3.94 -1.25
CA HIS A 137 10.62 -4.91 -0.25
C HIS A 137 11.68 -5.96 0.10
N GLU A 138 12.43 -6.45 -0.89
CA GLU A 138 13.47 -7.47 -0.75
C GLU A 138 14.66 -7.00 0.10
N GLU A 139 14.86 -5.67 0.19
CA GLU A 139 15.96 -5.04 0.94
C GLU A 139 15.50 -4.45 2.28
N TYR A 140 14.19 -4.18 2.42
CA TYR A 140 13.65 -3.53 3.60
C TYR A 140 13.60 -4.49 4.79
N LYS A 141 14.24 -4.11 5.89
CA LYS A 141 14.28 -4.89 7.14
C LYS A 141 13.53 -4.14 8.24
N PRO A 142 12.26 -4.49 8.51
CA PRO A 142 11.46 -3.76 9.49
C PRO A 142 11.99 -3.94 10.90
N VAL A 143 12.13 -2.82 11.61
CA VAL A 143 12.41 -2.78 13.06
C VAL A 143 11.08 -2.89 13.80
#